data_AF-A0A651HEL2-F1
#
_entry.id   AF-A0A651HEL2-F1
#
_cell.length_a   1.000
_cell.length_b   1.000
_cell.length_c   1.000
_cell.angle_alpha   90.00
_cell.angle_beta   90.00
_cell.angle_gamma   90.00
#
_symmetry.space_group_name_H-M   'P 1'
#
loop_
_entity.id
_entity.type
_entity.pdbx_description
1 polymer ?
#
loop_
_entity_poly.entity_id
_entity_poly.type
_entity_poly.pdbx_seq_one_letter_code
_entity_poly.pdbx_strand_id
1 'polypeptide(L)'
;MEADRNDPLEIRTLIEEATFAYTMGDHREAIAQLTRALDAAPQSAAAWHALSEVHLDTGDLDQALSAGEKAHALRPDDLFINTTLSRIWVRKGDKAQAEKFNAQAKILGWKEDLKNPPSAGDLG
;
A
#
# COMPACT_ATOMS: atom_id res chain seq x y z
N MET A 1 7.50 -2.16 32.25
CA MET A 1 7.22 -3.13 31.18
C MET A 1 7.63 -2.44 29.90
N GLU A 2 8.78 -2.82 29.34
CA GLU A 2 9.09 -2.45 27.95
C GLU A 2 8.12 -3.23 27.08
N ALA A 3 7.24 -2.51 26.37
CA ALA A 3 6.48 -3.13 25.28
C ALA A 3 7.50 -3.73 24.33
N ASP A 4 7.29 -4.99 23.96
CA ASP A 4 8.07 -5.61 22.91
C ASP A 4 7.86 -4.76 21.65
N ARG A 5 8.93 -4.11 21.19
CA ARG A 5 8.88 -3.19 20.03
C ARG A 5 8.44 -3.89 18.75
N ASN A 6 8.20 -5.20 18.78
CA ASN A 6 7.71 -6.00 17.67
C ASN A 6 6.32 -6.64 17.94
N ASP A 7 5.54 -6.12 18.89
CA ASP A 7 4.17 -6.58 19.13
C ASP A 7 3.31 -6.38 17.86
N PRO A 8 2.78 -7.46 17.24
CA PRO A 8 1.93 -7.36 16.05
C PRO A 8 0.67 -6.52 16.24
N LEU A 9 0.17 -6.38 17.47
CA LEU A 9 -0.95 -5.48 17.79
C LEU A 9 -0.49 -4.02 17.71
N GLU A 10 0.66 -3.69 18.31
CA GLU A 10 1.22 -2.33 18.27
C GLU A 10 1.52 -1.88 16.83
N ILE A 11 2.15 -2.75 16.02
CA ILE A 11 2.43 -2.45 14.60
C ILE A 11 1.13 -2.16 13.83
N ARG A 12 0.08 -2.96 14.07
CA ARG A 12 -1.22 -2.73 13.42
C ARG A 12 -1.83 -1.39 13.85
N THR A 13 -1.78 -1.07 15.14
CA THR A 13 -2.26 0.21 15.65
C THR A 13 -1.53 1.39 15.02
N LEU A 14 -0.20 1.31 14.87
CA LEU A 14 0.59 2.36 14.20
C LEU A 14 0.14 2.57 12.73
N ILE A 15 -0.18 1.48 12.01
CA ILE A 15 -0.69 1.56 10.63
C ILE A 15 -2.10 2.16 10.59
N GLU A 16 -2.98 1.79 11.52
CA GLU A 16 -4.33 2.32 11.64
C GLU A 16 -4.33 3.82 11.97
N GLU A 17 -3.51 4.24 12.94
CA GLU A 17 -3.29 5.64 13.31
C GLU A 17 -2.73 6.44 12.12
N ALA A 18 -1.75 5.88 11.40
CA ALA A 18 -1.22 6.52 10.21
C ALA A 18 -2.29 6.70 9.11
N THR A 19 -3.11 5.68 8.91
CA THR A 19 -4.21 5.72 7.93
C THR A 19 -5.21 6.81 8.31
N PHE A 20 -5.58 6.89 9.59
CA PHE A 20 -6.44 7.95 10.09
C PHE A 20 -5.81 9.34 9.88
N ALA A 21 -4.55 9.54 10.28
CA ALA A 21 -3.83 10.79 10.06
C ALA A 21 -3.78 11.19 8.57
N TYR A 22 -3.53 10.23 7.68
CA TYR A 22 -3.57 10.45 6.24
C TYR A 22 -4.94 10.91 5.75
N THR A 23 -6.04 10.27 6.21
CA THR A 23 -7.40 10.70 5.83
C THR A 23 -7.75 12.11 6.35
N MET A 24 -7.11 12.53 7.44
CA MET A 24 -7.24 13.88 8.00
C MET A 24 -6.34 14.92 7.30
N GLY A 25 -5.52 14.50 6.32
CA GLY A 25 -4.56 15.34 5.61
C GLY A 25 -3.27 15.60 6.38
N ASP A 26 -3.06 14.96 7.53
CA ASP A 26 -1.81 15.07 8.28
C ASP A 26 -0.80 14.03 7.76
N HIS A 27 -0.24 14.32 6.59
CA HIS A 27 0.75 13.47 5.94
C HIS A 27 2.03 13.31 6.79
N ARG A 28 2.37 14.32 7.60
CA ARG A 28 3.58 14.28 8.43
C ARG A 28 3.42 13.26 9.55
N GLU A 29 2.29 13.28 10.24
CA GLU A 29 1.98 12.31 11.28
C GLU A 29 1.85 10.90 10.70
N ALA A 30 1.18 10.77 9.55
CA ALA A 30 1.06 9.48 8.87
C ALA A 30 2.44 8.85 8.56
N ILE A 31 3.37 9.64 8.00
CA ILE A 31 4.74 9.17 7.73
C ILE A 31 5.46 8.79 9.02
N ALA A 32 5.31 9.58 10.09
CA ALA A 32 5.96 9.30 11.38
C ALA A 32 5.51 7.95 11.97
N GLN A 33 4.19 7.69 11.98
CA GLN A 33 3.64 6.44 12.49
C GLN A 33 4.02 5.23 11.62
N LEU A 34 4.00 5.39 10.29
CA LEU A 34 4.44 4.33 9.36
C LEU A 34 5.93 4.03 9.50
N THR A 35 6.76 5.05 9.74
CA THR A 35 8.20 4.85 9.98
C THR A 35 8.41 4.03 11.25
N ARG A 36 7.71 4.36 12.34
CA ARG A 36 7.75 3.56 13.58
C ARG A 36 7.29 2.12 13.36
N ALA A 37 6.21 1.92 12.60
CA ALA A 37 5.71 0.59 12.25
C ALA A 37 6.76 -0.22 11.46
N LEU A 38 7.53 0.44 10.59
CA LEU A 38 8.57 -0.18 9.77
C LEU A 38 9.88 -0.41 10.52
N ASP A 39 10.21 0.43 11.51
CA ASP A 39 11.32 0.18 12.43
C ASP A 39 11.08 -1.08 13.27
N ALA A 40 9.82 -1.28 13.69
CA ALA A 40 9.37 -2.47 14.40
C ALA A 40 9.28 -3.70 13.48
N ALA A 41 8.64 -3.56 12.32
CA ALA A 41 8.41 -4.61 11.35
C ALA A 41 8.82 -4.21 9.93
N PRO A 42 10.11 -4.36 9.57
CA PRO A 42 10.62 -4.00 8.24
C PRO A 42 10.02 -4.81 7.09
N GLN A 43 9.38 -5.95 7.38
CA GLN A 43 8.73 -6.82 6.40
C GLN A 43 7.21 -6.63 6.32
N SER A 44 6.68 -5.55 6.90
CA SER A 44 5.25 -5.21 6.79
C SER A 44 4.92 -4.64 5.42
N ALA A 45 4.40 -5.48 4.52
CA ALA A 45 3.94 -5.04 3.20
C ALA A 45 2.86 -3.95 3.29
N ALA A 46 1.97 -4.05 4.29
CA ALA A 46 0.91 -3.07 4.53
C ALA A 46 1.47 -1.69 4.93
N ALA A 47 2.48 -1.64 5.81
CA ALA A 47 3.11 -0.38 6.20
C ALA A 47 3.88 0.26 5.04
N TRP A 48 4.62 -0.54 4.24
CA TRP A 48 5.29 -0.04 3.03
C TRP A 48 4.29 0.47 2.00
N HIS A 49 3.16 -0.22 1.81
CA HIS A 49 2.11 0.21 0.88
C HIS A 49 1.46 1.52 1.32
N ALA A 50 1.06 1.63 2.60
CA ALA A 50 0.50 2.86 3.14
C ALA A 50 1.48 4.04 3.03
N LEU A 51 2.78 3.81 3.29
CA LEU A 51 3.81 4.85 3.16
C LEU A 51 3.97 5.31 1.70
N SER A 52 3.88 4.37 0.76
CA SER A 52 3.89 4.65 -0.67
C SER A 52 2.71 5.56 -1.07
N GLU A 53 1.52 5.31 -0.54
CA GLU A 53 0.33 6.13 -0.83
C GLU A 53 0.45 7.56 -0.28
N VAL A 54 0.94 7.71 0.95
CA VAL A 54 1.15 9.04 1.54
C VAL A 54 2.17 9.87 0.74
N HIS A 55 3.28 9.24 0.31
CA HIS A 55 4.27 9.92 -0.54
C HIS A 55 3.75 10.22 -1.95
N LEU A 56 2.91 9.35 -2.51
CA LEU A 56 2.28 9.59 -3.81
C LEU A 56 1.37 10.82 -3.76
N ASP A 57 0.61 10.96 -2.68
CA ASP A 57 -0.33 12.07 -2.50
C ASP A 57 0.39 13.42 -2.32
N THR A 58 1.45 13.41 -1.50
CA THR A 58 2.33 14.59 -1.28
C THR A 58 3.21 14.93 -2.49
N GLY A 59 3.30 14.05 -3.49
CA GLY A 59 4.07 14.27 -4.71
C GLY A 59 5.55 13.89 -4.61
N ASP A 60 5.96 13.25 -3.51
CA ASP A 60 7.30 12.71 -3.30
C ASP A 60 7.49 11.40 -4.09
N LEU A 61 7.44 11.49 -5.43
CA LEU A 61 7.30 10.33 -6.31
C LEU A 61 8.44 9.30 -6.19
N ASP A 62 9.66 9.73 -5.83
CA ASP A 62 10.79 8.82 -5.64
C ASP A 62 10.66 8.02 -4.34
N GLN A 63 10.19 8.65 -3.26
CA GLN A 63 9.92 7.96 -2.00
C GLN A 63 8.69 7.04 -2.14
N ALA A 64 7.66 7.51 -2.85
CA ALA A 64 6.48 6.71 -3.17
C ALA A 64 6.87 5.42 -3.91
N LEU A 65 7.72 5.54 -4.94
CA LEU A 65 8.20 4.40 -5.72
C LEU A 65 9.01 3.43 -4.86
N SER A 66 10.01 3.93 -4.12
CA SER A 66 10.84 3.10 -3.23
C SER A 66 10.00 2.31 -2.21
N ALA A 67 9.03 2.96 -1.57
CA ALA A 67 8.13 2.29 -0.63
C ALA A 67 7.22 1.27 -1.34
N GLY A 68 6.68 1.62 -2.51
CA GLY A 68 5.82 0.74 -3.31
C GLY A 68 6.55 -0.50 -3.82
N GLU A 69 7.81 -0.36 -4.24
CA GLU A 69 8.65 -1.48 -4.68
C GLU A 69 8.97 -2.44 -3.54
N LYS A 70 9.23 -1.92 -2.32
CA LYS A 70 9.39 -2.76 -1.13
C LYS A 70 8.11 -3.52 -0.79
N ALA A 71 6.96 -2.84 -0.85
CA ALA A 71 5.67 -3.48 -0.63
C ALA A 71 5.43 -4.60 -1.66
N HIS A 72 5.73 -4.35 -2.92
CA HIS A 72 5.56 -5.31 -4.02
C HIS A 72 6.54 -6.48 -3.93
N ALA A 73 7.78 -6.26 -3.49
CA ALA A 73 8.74 -7.34 -3.25
C ALA A 73 8.26 -8.31 -2.16
N LEU A 74 7.52 -7.82 -1.16
CA LEU A 74 6.94 -8.62 -0.09
C LEU A 74 5.64 -9.32 -0.52
N ARG A 75 4.80 -8.63 -1.32
CA ARG A 75 3.52 -9.15 -1.83
C ARG A 75 3.33 -8.78 -3.31
N PRO A 76 3.93 -9.54 -4.24
CA PRO A 76 3.83 -9.22 -5.66
C PRO A 76 2.42 -9.41 -6.24
N ASP A 77 1.64 -10.29 -5.61
CA ASP A 77 0.27 -10.64 -6.03
C ASP A 77 -0.82 -9.80 -5.32
N ASP A 78 -0.45 -8.67 -4.71
CA ASP A 78 -1.41 -7.77 -4.07
C ASP A 78 -1.98 -6.76 -5.10
N LEU A 79 -3.29 -6.79 -5.28
CA LEU A 79 -4.02 -5.93 -6.21
C LEU A 79 -3.78 -4.43 -5.93
N PHE A 80 -3.81 -4.03 -4.66
CA PHE A 80 -3.74 -2.63 -4.26
C PHE A 80 -2.33 -2.09 -4.45
N ILE A 81 -1.31 -2.87 -4.13
CA ILE A 81 0.09 -2.50 -4.35
C ILE A 81 0.39 -2.29 -5.84
N ASN A 82 -0.06 -3.20 -6.71
CA ASN A 82 0.10 -3.06 -8.16
C ASN A 82 -0.65 -1.82 -8.69
N THR A 83 -1.83 -1.52 -8.13
CA THR A 83 -2.59 -0.30 -8.48
C THR A 83 -1.83 0.97 -8.07
N THR A 84 -1.27 1.01 -6.86
CA THR A 84 -0.47 2.15 -6.37
C THR A 84 0.79 2.35 -7.20
N LEU A 85 1.53 1.29 -7.53
CA LEU A 85 2.71 1.38 -8.42
C LEU A 85 2.35 1.91 -9.81
N SER A 86 1.23 1.45 -10.39
CA SER A 86 0.74 2.00 -11.66
C SER A 86 0.48 3.51 -11.56
N ARG A 87 -0.19 3.99 -10.50
CA ARG A 87 -0.43 5.43 -10.25
C ARG A 87 0.87 6.23 -10.09
N ILE A 88 1.87 5.67 -9.39
CA ILE A 88 3.19 6.30 -9.23
C ILE A 88 3.86 6.48 -10.59
N TRP A 89 3.88 5.44 -11.42
CA TRP A 89 4.49 5.51 -12.75
C TRP A 89 3.76 6.45 -13.71
N VAL A 90 2.43 6.55 -13.62
CA VAL A 90 1.66 7.59 -14.34
C VAL A 90 2.13 8.98 -13.92
N ARG A 91 2.25 9.24 -12.61
CA ARG A 91 2.70 10.55 -12.09
C ARG A 91 4.15 10.87 -12.47
N LYS A 92 5.02 9.85 -12.57
CA LYS A 92 6.41 9.99 -13.06
C LYS A 92 6.51 10.15 -14.58
N GLY A 93 5.46 9.85 -15.33
CA GLY A 93 5.42 9.96 -16.80
C GLY A 93 5.89 8.72 -17.56
N ASP A 94 6.20 7.62 -16.87
CA ASP A 94 6.58 6.35 -17.51
C ASP A 94 5.33 5.50 -17.78
N LYS A 95 4.79 5.64 -18.99
CA LYS A 95 3.58 4.91 -19.41
C LYS A 95 3.80 3.40 -19.50
N ALA A 96 5.01 2.96 -19.87
CA ALA A 96 5.27 1.53 -20.05
C ALA A 96 5.23 0.79 -18.71
N GLN A 97 5.84 1.37 -17.67
CA GLN A 97 5.75 0.81 -16.32
C GLN A 97 4.32 0.93 -15.76
N ALA A 98 3.64 2.06 -16.00
CA ALA A 98 2.26 2.24 -15.55
C ALA A 98 1.32 1.15 -16.11
N GLU A 99 1.43 0.86 -17.42
CA GLU A 99 0.64 -0.16 -18.10
C GLU A 99 0.96 -1.57 -17.60
N LYS A 100 2.24 -1.88 -17.37
CA LYS A 100 2.67 -3.16 -16.79
C LYS A 100 1.98 -3.44 -15.45
N PHE A 101 2.07 -2.51 -14.49
CA PHE A 101 1.47 -2.70 -13.17
C PHE A 101 -0.06 -2.65 -13.22
N ASN A 102 -0.65 -1.87 -14.13
CA ASN A 102 -2.10 -1.86 -14.35
C ASN A 102 -2.61 -3.23 -14.85
N ALA A 103 -1.88 -3.85 -15.78
CA ALA A 103 -2.21 -5.18 -16.30
C ALA A 103 -2.10 -6.24 -15.20
N GLN A 104 -1.05 -6.18 -14.38
CA GLN A 104 -0.90 -7.07 -13.22
C GLN A 104 -2.07 -6.94 -12.25
N ALA A 105 -2.45 -5.70 -11.89
CA ALA A 105 -3.61 -5.44 -11.05
C ALA A 105 -4.90 -6.04 -11.65
N LYS A 106 -5.19 -5.81 -12.93
CA LYS A 106 -6.38 -6.38 -13.59
C LYS A 106 -6.42 -7.90 -13.56
N ILE A 107 -5.30 -8.56 -13.83
CA ILE A 107 -5.19 -10.02 -13.78
C ILE A 107 -5.48 -10.54 -12.36
N LEU A 108 -4.96 -9.86 -11.34
CA LEU A 108 -5.22 -10.22 -9.94
C LEU A 108 -6.68 -10.00 -9.56
N GLY A 109 -7.30 -8.91 -9.99
CA GLY A 109 -8.74 -8.66 -9.78
C GLY A 109 -9.60 -9.77 -10.38
N TRP A 110 -9.36 -10.16 -11.63
CA TRP A 110 -10.08 -11.28 -12.25
C TRP A 110 -9.88 -12.60 -11.52
N LYS A 111 -8.66 -12.87 -11.02
CA LYS A 111 -8.40 -14.08 -10.22
C LYS A 111 -9.20 -14.07 -8.91
N GLU A 112 -9.36 -12.92 -8.27
CA GLU A 112 -10.15 -12.80 -7.05
C GLU A 112 -11.65 -12.98 -7.33
N ASP A 113 -12.18 -12.36 -8.39
CA ASP A 113 -13.58 -12.54 -8.82
C ASP A 113 -13.91 -14.00 -9.16
N LEU A 114 -12.97 -14.73 -9.77
CA LEU A 114 -13.16 -16.15 -10.08
C LEU A 114 -13.19 -17.04 -8.84
N LYS A 115 -12.46 -16.67 -7.78
CA LYS A 115 -12.51 -17.40 -6.49
C LYS A 115 -13.79 -17.07 -5.73
N ASN A 116 -14.27 -15.83 -5.84
CA ASN A 116 -15.44 -15.31 -5.16
C ASN A 116 -16.46 -14.76 -6.18
N PRO A 117 -17.10 -15.62 -6.99
CA PRO A 117 -18.05 -15.16 -7.99
C PRO A 117 -19.20 -14.38 -7.31
N PRO A 118 -19.69 -13.29 -7.93
CA PRO A 118 -20.81 -12.53 -7.38
C PRO A 118 -22.00 -13.47 -7.15
N SER A 119 -22.65 -13.32 -5.99
CA SER A 119 -23.80 -14.14 -5.64
C SER A 119 -24.93 -13.89 -6.63
N ALA A 120 -25.67 -14.94 -7.01
CA ALA A 120 -26.74 -14.86 -8.02
C ALA A 120 -27.93 -13.93 -7.63
N GLY A 121 -27.87 -13.26 -6.47
CA GLY A 121 -28.86 -12.29 -6.00
C GLY A 121 -28.62 -10.84 -6.44
N ASP A 122 -27.46 -10.52 -7.01
CA ASP A 122 -27.05 -9.12 -7.31
C ASP A 122 -27.28 -8.70 -8.78
N LEU A 123 -27.87 -9.56 -9.61
CA LEU A 123 -28.16 -9.31 -11.04
C LEU A 123 -29.65 -9.02 -11.33
N GLY A 124 -30.39 -8.50 -10.34
CA GLY A 124 -31.81 -8.15 -10.46
C GLY A 124 -32.08 -6.84 -11.17
#